data_AF-A0A3M2AYQ9-F1
#
_entry.id   AF-A0A3M2AYQ9-F1
#
_cell.length_a   1.000
_cell.length_b   1.000
_cell.length_c   1.000
_cell.angle_alpha   90.00
_cell.angle_beta   90.00
_cell.angle_gamma   90.00
#
_symmetry.space_group_name_H-M   'P 1'
#
loop_
_entity.id
_entity.type
_entity.pdbx_description
1 polymer ?
#
loop_
_entity_poly.entity_id
_entity_poly.type
_entity_poly.pdbx_seq_one_letter_code
_entity_poly.pdbx_strand_id
1 'polypeptide(L)'
;MLARFIQVLGFFFAIFMLVREFPLGYTFSVFSVNLVGFFGILAGVLVGKLSLFGVLFADLLIISLSLLLFLKAYKVKKEKEKYPPPPPANTRCPVCGAYIKPTFSYCVVKDSKSLLYFDSKEHMEAFLKDPLAYKVSKDINYDGVRKVCVDKSRGWIEFEYYKKGA
;
A
#
# COMPACT_ATOMS: atom_id res chain seq x y z
N MET A 1 26.94 13.83 21.54
CA MET A 1 25.46 13.89 21.61
C MET A 1 24.79 13.75 20.24
N LEU A 2 25.24 14.45 19.20
CA LEU A 2 24.61 14.42 17.86
C LEU A 2 24.45 13.03 17.23
N ALA A 3 25.49 12.19 17.27
CA ALA A 3 25.47 10.82 16.72
C ALA A 3 24.38 9.93 17.36
N ARG A 4 24.15 10.09 18.66
CA ARG A 4 23.10 9.35 19.38
C ARG A 4 21.69 9.80 18.97
N PHE A 5 21.52 11.08 18.66
CA PHE A 5 20.24 11.64 18.21
C PHE A 5 19.85 11.14 16.81
N ILE A 6 20.84 11.05 15.92
CA ILE A 6 20.74 10.50 14.57
C ILE A 6 20.29 9.02 14.59
N GLN A 7 20.87 8.19 15.45
CA GLN A 7 20.44 6.79 15.58
C GLN A 7 18.99 6.64 16.06
N VAL A 8 18.56 7.49 17.00
CA VAL A 8 17.18 7.47 17.51
C VAL A 8 16.16 7.82 16.41
N LEU A 9 16.52 8.74 15.50
CA LEU A 9 15.69 9.07 14.33
C LEU A 9 15.44 7.87 13.41
N GLY A 10 16.44 7.01 13.20
CA GLY A 10 16.31 5.80 12.39
C GLY A 10 15.29 4.81 12.94
N PHE A 11 15.33 4.55 14.24
CA PHE A 11 14.32 3.72 14.92
C PHE A 11 12.95 4.38 14.96
N PHE A 12 12.90 5.71 15.09
CA PHE A 12 11.64 6.46 15.01
C PHE A 12 10.93 6.25 13.66
N PHE A 13 11.66 6.24 12.54
CA PHE A 13 11.06 5.92 11.23
C PHE A 13 10.46 4.51 11.18
N ALA A 14 11.15 3.51 11.74
CA ALA A 14 10.62 2.15 11.78
C ALA A 14 9.34 2.05 12.61
N ILE A 15 9.30 2.69 13.79
CA ILE A 15 8.11 2.75 14.66
C ILE A 15 6.96 3.47 13.94
N PHE A 16 7.25 4.62 13.33
CA PHE A 16 6.25 5.38 12.57
C PHE A 16 5.67 4.56 11.42
N MET A 17 6.51 3.85 10.67
CA MET A 17 6.07 2.95 9.59
C MET A 17 5.18 1.82 10.11
N LEU A 18 5.47 1.28 11.29
CA LEU A 18 4.68 0.23 11.93
C LEU A 18 3.30 0.75 12.34
N VAL A 19 3.24 1.90 13.03
CA VAL A 19 1.98 2.54 13.46
C VAL A 19 1.11 2.95 12.27
N ARG A 20 1.74 3.38 11.16
CA ARG A 20 1.03 3.79 9.94
C ARG A 20 0.79 2.63 8.97
N GLU A 21 0.93 1.36 9.38
CA GLU A 21 0.62 0.19 8.54
C GLU A 21 1.33 0.21 7.17
N PHE A 22 2.59 0.67 7.14
CA PHE A 22 3.39 0.53 5.92
C PHE A 22 3.67 -0.94 5.62
N PRO A 23 3.98 -1.31 4.36
CA PRO A 23 4.21 -2.70 4.03
C PRO A 23 5.37 -3.26 4.88
N LEU A 24 5.08 -4.33 5.62
CA LEU A 24 5.96 -4.90 6.65
C LEU A 24 7.39 -5.15 6.16
N GLY A 25 7.56 -5.62 4.92
CA GLY A 25 8.89 -5.86 4.34
C GLY A 25 9.80 -4.63 4.37
N TYR A 26 9.27 -3.43 4.09
CA TYR A 26 10.06 -2.21 4.18
C TYR A 26 10.30 -1.78 5.63
N THR A 27 9.29 -1.91 6.50
CA THR A 27 9.42 -1.62 7.93
C THR A 27 10.51 -2.45 8.58
N PHE A 28 10.52 -3.78 8.32
CA PHE A 28 11.58 -4.68 8.78
C PHE A 28 12.93 -4.33 8.17
N SER A 29 12.99 -3.98 6.88
CA SER A 29 14.25 -3.57 6.25
C SER A 29 14.87 -2.35 6.92
N VAL A 30 14.07 -1.30 7.21
CA VAL A 30 14.53 -0.12 7.93
C VAL A 30 15.02 -0.49 9.33
N PHE A 31 14.25 -1.32 10.04
CA PHE A 31 14.64 -1.78 11.37
C PHE A 31 15.97 -2.56 11.36
N SER A 32 16.12 -3.53 10.46
CA SER A 32 17.34 -4.32 10.31
C SER A 32 18.56 -3.49 9.95
N VAL A 33 18.41 -2.52 9.03
CA VAL A 33 19.50 -1.60 8.65
C VAL A 33 19.98 -0.79 9.85
N ASN A 34 19.05 -0.26 10.65
CA ASN A 34 19.39 0.51 11.85
C ASN A 34 20.03 -0.37 12.94
N LEU A 35 19.51 -1.58 13.13
CA LEU A 35 20.04 -2.52 14.12
C LEU A 35 21.46 -2.98 13.77
N VAL A 36 21.68 -3.46 12.55
CA VAL A 36 22.99 -3.90 12.07
C VAL A 36 23.97 -2.72 12.04
N GLY A 37 23.52 -1.55 11.60
CA GLY A 37 24.33 -0.34 11.60
C GLY A 37 24.78 0.06 13.00
N PHE A 38 23.88 0.01 13.99
CA PHE A 38 24.19 0.27 15.38
C PHE A 38 25.27 -0.68 15.92
N PHE A 39 25.08 -1.99 15.75
CA PHE A 39 26.06 -2.98 16.22
C PHE A 39 27.40 -2.87 15.49
N GLY A 40 27.39 -2.59 14.18
CA GLY A 40 28.60 -2.39 13.39
C GLY A 40 29.41 -1.19 13.86
N ILE A 41 28.74 -0.05 14.12
CA ILE A 41 29.39 1.14 14.68
C ILE A 41 29.93 0.83 16.09
N LEU A 42 29.13 0.20 16.94
CA LEU A 42 29.54 -0.13 18.31
C LEU A 42 30.78 -1.03 18.32
N ALA A 43 30.78 -2.10 17.51
CA ALA A 43 31.91 -3.01 17.39
C ALA A 43 33.17 -2.30 16.83
N GLY A 44 33.01 -1.48 15.78
CA GLY A 44 34.15 -0.77 15.20
C GLY A 44 34.76 0.28 16.13
N VAL A 45 33.96 0.90 16.99
CA VAL A 45 34.44 1.78 18.07
C VAL A 45 35.17 0.97 19.15
N LEU A 46 34.62 -0.17 19.59
CA LEU A 46 35.24 -1.03 20.61
C LEU A 46 36.59 -1.61 20.17
N VAL A 47 36.74 -1.95 18.89
CA VAL A 47 38.00 -2.46 18.31
C VAL A 47 38.97 -1.31 17.96
N GLY A 48 38.60 -0.05 18.22
CA GLY A 48 39.44 1.12 17.94
C GLY A 48 39.65 1.41 16.45
N LYS A 49 38.85 0.80 15.57
CA LYS A 49 38.96 0.92 14.10
C LYS A 49 38.14 2.07 13.52
N LEU A 50 37.17 2.61 14.27
CA LEU A 50 36.35 3.74 13.85
C LEU A 50 36.75 5.01 14.59
N SER A 51 37.22 6.00 13.83
CA SER A 51 37.35 7.38 14.32
C SER A 51 35.99 8.06 14.40
N LEU A 52 35.93 9.22 15.06
CA LEU A 52 34.70 10.00 15.22
C LEU A 52 34.08 10.39 13.86
N PHE A 53 34.90 10.72 12.86
CA PHE A 53 34.45 10.96 11.49
C PHE A 53 33.92 9.69 10.81
N GLY A 54 34.54 8.54 11.06
CA GLY A 54 34.06 7.24 10.56
C GLY A 54 32.68 6.89 11.10
N VAL A 55 32.42 7.17 12.38
CA VAL A 55 31.10 6.99 13.00
C VAL A 55 30.05 7.90 12.35
N LEU A 56 30.36 9.20 12.19
CA LEU A 56 29.44 10.15 11.56
C LEU A 56 29.11 9.77 10.11
N PHE A 57 30.10 9.29 9.35
CA PHE A 57 29.88 8.85 7.98
C PHE A 57 29.02 7.58 7.91
N ALA A 58 29.28 6.61 8.80
CA ALA A 58 28.46 5.41 8.90
C ALA A 58 27.01 5.73 9.27
N ASP A 59 26.80 6.62 10.24
CA ASP A 59 25.49 7.10 10.65
C ASP A 59 24.75 7.81 9.49
N LEU A 60 25.45 8.66 8.72
CA LEU A 60 24.90 9.33 7.55
C LEU A 60 24.42 8.32 6.49
N LEU A 61 25.21 7.27 6.23
CA LEU A 61 24.85 6.21 5.29
C LEU A 61 23.62 5.42 5.76
N ILE A 62 23.57 5.06 7.05
CA ILE A 62 22.45 4.33 7.65
C ILE A 62 21.15 5.14 7.55
N ILE A 63 21.20 6.44 7.90
CA ILE A 63 20.05 7.34 7.77
C ILE A 63 19.62 7.45 6.30
N SER A 64 20.57 7.68 5.40
CA SER A 64 20.26 7.87 3.98
C SER A 64 19.59 6.65 3.38
N LEU A 65 20.09 5.45 3.70
CA LEU A 65 19.49 4.19 3.28
C LEU A 65 18.09 3.99 3.89
N SER A 66 17.92 4.30 5.17
CA SER A 66 16.62 4.23 5.86
C SER A 66 15.60 5.17 5.24
N LEU A 67 16.01 6.39 4.88
CA LEU A 67 15.17 7.38 4.22
C LEU A 67 14.74 6.91 2.82
N LEU A 68 15.66 6.34 2.03
CA LEU A 68 15.34 5.78 0.71
C LEU A 68 14.32 4.64 0.81
N LEU A 69 14.49 3.74 1.79
CA LEU A 69 13.53 2.67 2.05
C LEU A 69 12.17 3.22 2.47
N PHE A 70 12.15 4.22 3.35
CA PHE A 70 10.93 4.90 3.77
C PHE A 70 10.19 5.54 2.59
N LEU A 71 10.89 6.30 1.74
CA LEU A 71 10.30 6.95 0.56
C LEU A 71 9.74 5.92 -0.43
N LYS A 72 10.45 4.81 -0.65
CA LYS A 72 9.96 3.71 -1.49
C LYS A 72 8.71 3.05 -0.90
N ALA A 73 8.70 2.81 0.41
CA ALA A 73 7.55 2.27 1.11
C ALA A 73 6.34 3.22 1.06
N TYR A 74 6.59 4.53 1.18
CA TYR A 74 5.57 5.56 1.04
C TYR A 74 4.96 5.57 -0.36
N LYS A 75 5.80 5.49 -1.40
CA LYS A 75 5.33 5.39 -2.80
C LYS A 75 4.46 4.15 -3.00
N VAL A 76 4.92 2.99 -2.53
CA VAL A 76 4.15 1.73 -2.63
C VAL A 76 2.82 1.83 -1.89
N LYS A 77 2.81 2.41 -0.68
CA LYS A 77 1.59 2.61 0.09
C LYS A 77 0.61 3.52 -0.66
N LYS A 78 1.10 4.66 -1.16
CA LYS A 78 0.30 5.61 -1.93
C LYS A 78 -0.26 5.02 -3.23
N GLU A 79 0.52 4.19 -3.92
CA GLU A 79 0.05 3.45 -5.10
C GLU A 79 -1.06 2.45 -4.76
N LYS A 80 -0.90 1.69 -3.67
CA LYS A 80 -1.94 0.76 -3.17
C LYS A 80 -3.22 1.47 -2.76
N GLU A 81 -3.13 2.69 -2.25
CA GLU A 81 -4.30 3.50 -1.90
C GLU A 81 -4.96 4.14 -3.12
N LYS A 82 -4.18 4.47 -4.15
CA LYS A 82 -4.67 5.14 -5.37
C LYS A 82 -5.35 4.18 -6.34
N TYR A 83 -4.86 2.95 -6.45
CA TYR A 83 -5.34 1.97 -7.43
C TYR A 83 -6.02 0.79 -6.75
N PRO A 84 -7.07 0.19 -7.34
CA PRO A 84 -7.61 -1.05 -6.83
C PRO A 84 -6.56 -2.17 -6.90
N PRO A 85 -6.52 -3.07 -5.91
CA PRO A 85 -5.73 -4.28 -6.03
C PRO A 85 -6.21 -5.12 -7.23
N PRO A 86 -5.35 -5.98 -7.80
CA PRO A 86 -5.78 -6.91 -8.83
C PRO A 86 -6.84 -7.88 -8.30
N PRO A 87 -7.76 -8.35 -9.16
CA PRO A 87 -8.75 -9.34 -8.77
C PRO A 87 -8.05 -10.63 -8.28
N PRO A 88 -8.52 -11.22 -7.16
CA PRO A 88 -8.08 -12.56 -6.73
C PRO A 88 -8.25 -13.61 -7.83
N ALA A 89 -7.52 -14.73 -7.72
CA ALA A 89 -7.72 -15.87 -8.60
C ALA A 89 -9.18 -16.33 -8.57
N ASN A 90 -9.73 -16.70 -9.73
CA ASN A 90 -11.12 -17.14 -9.89
C ASN A 90 -12.22 -16.10 -9.60
N THR A 91 -11.87 -14.81 -9.55
CA THR A 91 -12.87 -13.74 -9.43
C THR A 91 -13.82 -13.76 -10.62
N ARG A 92 -15.12 -13.78 -10.35
CA ARG A 92 -16.19 -13.75 -11.36
C ARG A 92 -16.94 -12.43 -11.31
N CYS A 93 -17.36 -11.94 -12.47
CA CYS A 93 -18.25 -10.79 -12.55
C CYS A 93 -19.59 -11.11 -11.86
N PRO A 94 -20.09 -10.24 -10.96
CA PRO A 94 -21.39 -10.41 -10.32
C PRO A 94 -22.56 -10.48 -11.30
N VAL A 95 -22.48 -9.75 -12.42
CA VAL A 95 -23.57 -9.63 -13.39
C VAL A 95 -23.60 -10.79 -14.38
N CYS A 96 -22.51 -11.05 -15.12
CA CYS A 96 -22.48 -12.07 -16.16
C CYS A 96 -21.89 -13.41 -15.72
N GLY A 97 -21.25 -13.48 -14.56
CA GLY A 97 -20.60 -14.70 -14.06
C GLY A 97 -19.28 -15.08 -14.74
N ALA A 98 -18.84 -14.34 -15.76
CA ALA A 98 -17.58 -14.57 -16.46
C ALA A 98 -16.36 -14.37 -15.54
N TYR A 99 -15.28 -15.10 -15.83
CA TYR A 99 -14.01 -14.95 -15.10
C TYR A 99 -13.29 -13.67 -15.51
N ILE A 100 -12.89 -12.90 -14.50
CA ILE A 100 -12.16 -11.64 -14.71
C ILE A 100 -10.67 -11.95 -14.73
N LYS A 101 -10.04 -11.70 -15.88
CA LYS A 101 -8.59 -11.85 -16.04
C LYS A 101 -7.89 -10.56 -15.57
N PRO A 102 -6.86 -10.65 -14.70
CA PRO A 102 -6.13 -9.47 -14.19
C PRO A 102 -5.44 -8.62 -15.28
N THR A 103 -5.24 -9.18 -16.46
CA THR A 103 -4.55 -8.57 -17.61
C THR A 103 -5.46 -7.75 -18.51
N PHE A 104 -6.79 -7.92 -18.42
CA PHE A 104 -7.77 -7.18 -19.22
C PHE A 104 -8.26 -5.95 -18.47
N SER A 105 -8.88 -4.99 -19.18
CA SER A 105 -9.53 -3.85 -18.54
C SER A 105 -10.70 -4.33 -17.68
N TYR A 106 -10.65 -4.11 -16.38
CA TYR A 106 -11.72 -4.44 -15.45
C TYR A 106 -12.13 -3.21 -14.65
N CYS A 107 -13.40 -3.17 -14.24
CA CYS A 107 -13.93 -2.15 -13.34
C CYS A 107 -13.99 -2.70 -11.91
N VAL A 108 -13.86 -1.83 -10.91
CA VAL A 108 -13.94 -2.23 -9.49
C VAL A 108 -14.85 -1.28 -8.73
N VAL A 109 -15.74 -1.85 -7.94
CA VAL A 109 -16.57 -1.13 -6.98
C VAL A 109 -16.07 -1.48 -5.58
N LYS A 110 -15.76 -0.46 -4.78
CA LYS A 110 -15.48 -0.60 -3.37
C LYS A 110 -16.75 -0.34 -2.58
N ASP A 111 -17.29 -1.43 -2.06
CA ASP A 111 -18.34 -1.44 -1.06
C ASP A 111 -17.71 -1.22 0.34
N SER A 112 -18.54 -0.95 1.35
CA SER A 112 -18.10 -0.68 2.73
C SER A 112 -17.23 -1.79 3.33
N LYS A 113 -17.39 -3.03 2.86
CA LYS A 113 -16.67 -4.22 3.37
C LYS A 113 -15.87 -4.99 2.33
N SER A 114 -16.17 -4.83 1.04
CA SER A 114 -15.63 -5.71 0.00
C SER A 114 -15.31 -4.97 -1.31
N LEU A 115 -14.53 -5.63 -2.17
CA LEU A 115 -14.23 -5.19 -3.53
C LEU A 115 -14.97 -6.09 -4.50
N LEU A 116 -15.83 -5.49 -5.33
CA LEU A 116 -16.54 -6.17 -6.40
C LEU A 116 -15.88 -5.83 -7.73
N TYR A 117 -15.57 -6.84 -8.52
CA TYR A 117 -14.90 -6.69 -9.80
C TYR A 117 -15.87 -6.95 -10.93
N PHE A 118 -15.79 -6.17 -12.00
CA PHE A 118 -16.65 -6.26 -13.16
C PHE A 118 -15.80 -6.35 -14.43
N ASP A 119 -16.25 -7.17 -15.36
CA ASP A 119 -15.57 -7.39 -16.63
C ASP A 119 -15.65 -6.16 -17.55
N SER A 120 -16.74 -5.39 -17.46
CA SER A 120 -16.94 -4.20 -18.28
C SER A 120 -17.62 -3.07 -17.48
N LYS A 121 -17.56 -1.86 -18.06
CA LYS A 121 -18.20 -0.67 -17.49
C LYS A 121 -19.72 -0.84 -17.46
N GLU A 122 -20.31 -1.42 -18.50
CA GLU A 122 -21.75 -1.63 -18.63
C GLU A 122 -22.26 -2.56 -17.54
N HIS A 123 -21.52 -3.63 -17.23
CA HIS A 123 -21.86 -4.53 -16.12
C HIS A 123 -21.77 -3.82 -14.76
N MET A 124 -20.75 -2.99 -14.56
CA MET A 124 -20.64 -2.19 -13.35
C MET A 124 -21.85 -1.25 -13.21
N GLU A 125 -22.20 -0.52 -14.27
CA GLU A 125 -23.33 0.40 -14.26
C GLU A 125 -24.68 -0.30 -14.07
N ALA A 126 -24.88 -1.46 -14.70
CA ALA A 126 -26.07 -2.29 -14.49
C ALA A 126 -26.20 -2.71 -13.02
N PHE A 127 -25.10 -3.10 -12.38
CA PHE A 127 -25.08 -3.41 -10.95
C PHE A 127 -25.35 -2.16 -10.09
N LEU A 128 -24.79 -1.00 -10.43
CA LEU A 128 -25.02 0.24 -9.67
C LEU A 128 -26.46 0.75 -9.75
N LYS A 129 -27.18 0.44 -10.83
CA LYS A 129 -28.60 0.81 -11.01
C LYS A 129 -29.53 0.00 -10.11
N ASP A 130 -29.30 -1.31 -10.00
CA ASP A 130 -30.08 -2.19 -9.13
C ASP A 130 -29.19 -3.25 -8.46
N PRO A 131 -28.46 -2.90 -7.38
CA PRO A 131 -27.58 -3.85 -6.69
C PRO A 131 -28.35 -5.02 -6.05
N LEU A 132 -29.62 -4.81 -5.70
CA LEU A 132 -30.44 -5.79 -4.97
C LEU A 132 -30.86 -6.95 -5.88
N ALA A 133 -31.10 -6.69 -7.17
CA ALA A 133 -31.37 -7.74 -8.15
C ALA A 133 -30.25 -8.79 -8.23
N TYR A 134 -29.00 -8.38 -8.02
CA TYR A 134 -27.83 -9.27 -8.12
C TYR A 134 -27.40 -9.86 -6.77
N LYS A 135 -27.90 -9.30 -5.64
CA LYS A 135 -27.59 -9.72 -4.26
C LYS A 135 -28.05 -11.15 -3.94
N VAL A 136 -29.08 -11.63 -4.64
CA VAL A 136 -29.71 -12.95 -4.39
C VAL A 136 -28.84 -14.12 -4.86
N SER A 137 -27.85 -13.87 -5.74
CA SER A 137 -27.18 -14.95 -6.48
C SER A 137 -25.83 -15.41 -5.91
N LYS A 138 -25.13 -14.56 -5.13
CA LYS A 138 -23.75 -14.79 -4.65
C LYS A 138 -23.55 -13.96 -3.40
N ASP A 139 -22.70 -14.40 -2.46
CA ASP A 139 -22.37 -13.80 -1.16
C ASP A 139 -21.93 -12.31 -1.19
N ILE A 140 -22.79 -11.42 -1.70
CA ILE A 140 -22.54 -10.00 -1.87
C ILE A 140 -23.18 -9.31 -0.68
N ASN A 141 -22.37 -9.04 0.34
CA ASN A 141 -22.78 -8.24 1.49
C ASN A 141 -22.75 -6.74 1.15
N TYR A 142 -23.63 -6.32 0.23
CA TYR A 142 -23.74 -4.94 -0.24
C TYR A 142 -24.25 -4.02 0.88
N ASP A 143 -23.41 -3.07 1.27
CA ASP A 143 -23.61 -2.12 2.38
C ASP A 143 -23.31 -0.67 1.93
N GLY A 144 -23.43 -0.42 0.62
CA GLY A 144 -23.29 0.90 -0.01
C GLY A 144 -21.95 1.13 -0.72
N VAL A 145 -22.01 1.71 -1.93
CA VAL A 145 -20.82 2.04 -2.72
C VAL A 145 -20.12 3.28 -2.18
N ARG A 146 -18.83 3.15 -1.88
CA ARG A 146 -17.97 4.27 -1.50
C ARG A 146 -17.18 4.81 -2.68
N LYS A 147 -16.48 3.92 -3.39
CA LYS A 147 -15.60 4.30 -4.51
C LYS A 147 -15.81 3.38 -5.70
N VAL A 148 -15.54 3.91 -6.88
CA VAL A 148 -15.57 3.16 -8.14
C VAL A 148 -14.25 3.38 -8.88
N CYS A 149 -13.84 2.39 -9.64
CA CYS A 149 -12.69 2.46 -10.53
C CYS A 149 -13.16 1.91 -11.88
N VAL A 150 -13.39 2.80 -12.84
CA VAL A 150 -13.83 2.43 -14.21
C VAL A 150 -12.66 1.90 -15.04
N ASP A 151 -11.46 2.43 -14.77
CA ASP A 151 -10.24 2.02 -15.43
C ASP A 151 -9.12 2.03 -14.40
N LYS A 152 -8.37 0.91 -14.36
CA LYS A 152 -7.17 0.75 -13.55
C LYS A 152 -6.17 1.89 -13.77
N SER A 153 -6.12 2.51 -14.96
CA SER A 153 -5.22 3.63 -15.25
C SER A 153 -5.58 4.91 -14.47
N ARG A 154 -6.88 5.14 -14.21
CA ARG A 154 -7.40 6.35 -13.56
C ARG A 154 -7.42 6.25 -12.03
N GLY A 155 -7.54 5.04 -11.49
CA GLY A 155 -7.60 4.79 -10.04
C GLY A 155 -9.00 5.02 -9.46
N TRP A 156 -9.07 5.20 -8.14
CA TRP A 156 -10.33 5.37 -7.42
C TRP A 156 -10.99 6.73 -7.64
N ILE A 157 -12.31 6.72 -7.84
CA ILE A 157 -13.19 7.88 -7.91
C ILE A 157 -14.26 7.72 -6.81
N GLU A 158 -14.53 8.76 -6.02
CA GLU A 158 -15.63 8.69 -5.04
C GLU A 158 -16.97 8.59 -5.78
N PHE A 159 -17.86 7.75 -5.26
CA PHE A 159 -19.13 7.45 -5.93
C PHE A 159 -20.01 8.70 -6.13
N GLU A 160 -19.98 9.65 -5.19
CA GLU A 160 -20.72 10.91 -5.30
C GLU A 160 -20.29 11.75 -6.51
N TYR A 161 -18.99 11.79 -6.82
CA TYR A 161 -18.49 12.48 -8.01
C TYR A 161 -18.82 11.71 -9.28
N TYR A 162 -18.71 10.39 -9.23
CA TYR A 162 -19.09 9.53 -10.36
C TYR A 162 -20.55 9.77 -10.76
N LYS A 163 -21.47 9.80 -9.79
CA LYS A 163 -22.91 9.99 -10.03
C LYS A 163 -23.26 11.39 -10.57
N LYS A 164 -22.45 12.41 -10.28
CA LYS A 164 -22.67 13.78 -10.77
C LYS A 164 -22.18 14.00 -12.20
N GLY A 165 -21.27 13.16 -12.69
CA GLY A 165 -20.66 13.25 -14.02
C GLY A 165 -21.03 12.12 -14.97
N ALA A 166 -21.85 11.17 -14.53
CA ALA A 166 -22.45 10.09 -15.33
C ALA A 166 -23.90 10.45 -15.68
#